data_AF-A0A0L6UY06-F1
#
_entry.id   AF-A0A0L6UY06-F1
#
_cell.length_a   1.000
_cell.length_b   1.000
_cell.length_c   1.000
_cell.angle_alpha   90.00
_cell.angle_beta   90.00
_cell.angle_gamma   90.00
#
_symmetry.space_group_name_H-M   'P 1'
#
loop_
_entity.id
_entity.type
_entity.pdbx_description
1 polymer ?
#
loop_
_entity_poly.entity_id
_entity_poly.type
_entity_poly.pdbx_seq_one_letter_code
_entity_poly.pdbx_strand_id
1 'polypeptide(L)'
;MILNFILGFDGCNDPLVEVLPVFLLGAIKRLPHLISSWESFKKESLDLAELNGIYFVKHFKSLVGKHFKKAIQMIHFVYYQFMDAAQRELWSSLCHLAPYVYQTSIPNLEEYLKELSQKLDIFLHHVIKMSAKWVNKPKFHISFNCLILLEDLVHPIFATEKFESYNSVWQKASVLSNSHRAGRDLAITFAKYECMQAVLSGATLYNNDTKSYFQPSSNITVNMFQAPIIQQSMGYNKYIDTLKIYPQQTHKKLDSASKLPNPQNLQDIYPTKIILQIHSLIIEPKNTTRTTQ
;
A
#
# COMPACT_ATOMS: atom_id res chain seq x y z
N MET A 1 -20.34 -33.73 22.39
CA MET A 1 -19.09 -33.71 23.20
C MET A 1 -17.93 -33.54 22.23
N ILE A 2 -16.96 -32.68 22.55
CA ILE A 2 -15.87 -32.12 21.71
C ILE A 2 -16.34 -30.90 20.88
N LEU A 3 -15.89 -29.67 21.14
CA LEU A 3 -15.06 -29.13 22.22
C LEU A 3 -15.33 -27.61 22.31
N ASN A 4 -15.32 -27.10 23.54
CA ASN A 4 -15.33 -25.69 23.90
C ASN A 4 -14.11 -24.96 23.33
N PHE A 5 -14.15 -24.57 22.05
CA PHE A 5 -13.25 -23.54 21.54
C PHE A 5 -14.09 -22.34 21.15
N ILE A 6 -13.99 -21.33 22.02
CA ILE A 6 -14.14 -19.88 21.79
C ILE A 6 -15.20 -19.26 22.72
N LEU A 7 -14.80 -18.93 23.94
CA LEU A 7 -15.40 -17.80 24.66
C LEU A 7 -14.86 -16.51 24.00
N GLY A 8 -15.59 -15.95 23.03
CA GLY A 8 -15.31 -14.59 22.53
C GLY A 8 -15.30 -14.35 21.01
N PHE A 9 -15.75 -15.28 20.17
CA PHE A 9 -15.89 -15.08 18.72
C PHE A 9 -17.34 -15.34 18.35
N ASP A 10 -17.96 -14.28 17.87
CA ASP A 10 -19.28 -14.32 17.31
C ASP A 10 -19.17 -13.76 15.89
N GLY A 11 -19.27 -14.64 14.88
CA GLY A 11 -19.32 -14.23 13.48
C GLY A 11 -20.44 -13.21 13.18
N CYS A 12 -21.37 -13.00 14.12
CA CYS A 12 -22.42 -11.98 14.08
C CYS A 12 -21.92 -10.53 14.29
N ASN A 13 -20.80 -10.28 15.00
CA ASN A 13 -20.38 -8.91 15.36
C ASN A 13 -19.19 -8.35 14.55
N ASP A 14 -18.44 -9.21 13.88
CA ASP A 14 -17.11 -8.88 13.33
C ASP A 14 -17.11 -8.62 11.77
N PRO A 15 -16.71 -7.44 11.23
CA PRO A 15 -16.72 -7.07 9.77
C PRO A 15 -15.72 -7.77 8.81
N LEU A 16 -15.75 -7.52 7.48
CA LEU A 16 -14.87 -8.17 6.46
C LEU A 16 -13.36 -7.88 6.61
N VAL A 17 -13.01 -6.70 7.13
CA VAL A 17 -11.65 -6.38 7.64
C VAL A 17 -11.21 -7.37 8.73
N GLU A 18 -12.16 -8.14 9.26
CA GLU A 18 -12.00 -9.13 10.29
C GLU A 18 -11.87 -10.55 9.78
N VAL A 19 -11.88 -10.84 8.47
CA VAL A 19 -11.45 -12.16 7.97
C VAL A 19 -10.03 -12.45 8.50
N LEU A 20 -9.18 -11.42 8.48
CA LEU A 20 -7.86 -11.46 9.08
C LEU A 20 -7.96 -11.72 10.60
N PRO A 21 -8.56 -10.84 11.44
CA PRO A 21 -8.91 -11.13 12.83
C PRO A 21 -9.56 -12.48 13.12
N VAL A 22 -10.38 -13.09 12.26
CA VAL A 22 -10.97 -14.43 12.45
C VAL A 22 -9.89 -15.49 12.45
N PHE A 23 -8.99 -15.45 11.46
CA PHE A 23 -7.80 -16.31 11.42
C PHE A 23 -6.81 -15.97 12.53
N LEU A 24 -6.60 -14.68 12.82
CA LEU A 24 -5.72 -14.20 13.89
C LEU A 24 -6.25 -14.64 15.28
N LEU A 25 -7.56 -14.54 15.57
CA LEU A 25 -8.21 -14.94 16.82
C LEU A 25 -8.14 -16.46 17.04
N GLY A 26 -8.36 -17.25 15.99
CA GLY A 26 -8.18 -18.70 16.05
C GLY A 26 -6.75 -19.09 16.47
N ALA A 27 -5.74 -18.41 15.90
CA ALA A 27 -4.34 -18.67 16.23
C ALA A 27 -3.83 -17.96 17.48
N ILE A 28 -4.50 -16.92 17.98
CA ILE A 28 -4.16 -16.25 19.26
C ILE A 28 -4.21 -17.25 20.42
N LYS A 29 -5.07 -18.28 20.34
CA LYS A 29 -5.09 -19.40 21.31
C LYS A 29 -3.80 -20.22 21.32
N ARG A 30 -2.98 -20.13 20.27
CA ARG A 30 -1.66 -20.75 20.11
C ARG A 30 -0.57 -19.68 19.95
N LEU A 31 -0.68 -18.60 20.72
CA LEU A 31 0.20 -17.43 20.68
C LEU A 31 1.70 -17.75 20.59
N PRO A 32 2.26 -18.69 21.38
CA PRO A 32 3.70 -18.97 21.34
C PRO A 32 4.15 -19.57 20.01
N HIS A 33 3.40 -20.53 19.48
CA HIS A 33 3.68 -21.16 18.19
C HIS A 33 3.46 -20.22 17.01
N LEU A 34 2.53 -19.29 17.17
CA LEU A 34 2.25 -18.27 16.17
C LEU A 34 3.40 -17.28 16.09
N ILE A 35 3.89 -16.78 17.24
CA ILE A 35 5.04 -15.86 17.29
C ILE A 35 6.29 -16.54 16.70
N SER A 36 6.56 -17.80 17.06
CA SER A 36 7.71 -18.52 16.50
C SER A 36 7.60 -18.73 14.98
N SER A 37 6.39 -18.98 14.46
CA SER A 37 6.15 -19.07 13.02
C SER A 37 6.43 -17.75 12.31
N TRP A 38 5.99 -16.62 12.88
CA TRP A 38 6.28 -15.28 12.37
C TRP A 38 7.77 -14.92 12.39
N GLU A 39 8.51 -15.38 13.40
CA GLU A 39 9.95 -15.15 13.53
C GLU A 39 10.76 -16.03 12.58
N SER A 40 10.31 -17.26 12.33
CA SER A 40 10.95 -18.20 11.41
C SER A 40 10.78 -17.84 9.92
N PHE A 41 9.79 -17.00 9.59
CA PHE A 41 9.50 -16.61 8.22
C PHE A 41 10.63 -15.74 7.65
N LYS A 42 11.25 -16.19 6.54
CA LYS A 42 12.29 -15.41 5.83
C LYS A 42 11.66 -14.19 5.16
N LYS A 43 11.86 -13.02 5.76
CA LYS A 43 11.31 -11.72 5.30
C LYS A 43 12.13 -11.07 4.18
N GLU A 44 13.18 -11.73 3.70
CA GLU A 44 14.20 -11.14 2.82
C GLU A 44 13.80 -11.11 1.35
N SER A 45 12.91 -12.02 0.93
CA SER A 45 12.45 -12.19 -0.45
C SER A 45 11.22 -11.36 -0.80
N LEU A 46 10.46 -10.93 0.21
CA LEU A 46 9.38 -9.96 0.06
C LEU A 46 9.89 -8.64 0.63
N ASP A 47 9.54 -7.49 0.03
CA ASP A 47 9.90 -6.13 0.51
C ASP A 47 9.22 -5.79 1.86
N LEU A 48 9.52 -6.59 2.87
CA LEU A 48 8.80 -6.79 4.12
C LEU A 48 9.75 -6.70 5.32
N ALA A 49 10.96 -6.17 5.10
CA ALA A 49 12.07 -6.11 6.06
C ALA A 49 11.71 -5.46 7.41
N GLU A 50 10.67 -4.63 7.46
CA GLU A 50 10.21 -3.93 8.67
C GLU A 50 9.12 -4.66 9.48
N LEU A 51 8.72 -5.86 9.07
CA LEU A 51 7.56 -6.52 9.70
C LEU A 51 7.90 -7.22 11.00
N ASN A 52 7.37 -6.69 12.10
CA ASN A 52 7.40 -7.30 13.41
C ASN A 52 6.15 -8.19 13.60
N GLY A 53 6.33 -9.51 13.68
CA GLY A 53 5.23 -10.45 13.91
C GLY A 53 4.53 -10.25 15.26
N ILE A 54 5.30 -9.87 16.29
CA ILE A 54 4.77 -9.54 17.62
C ILE A 54 3.82 -8.33 17.52
N TYR A 55 4.14 -7.35 16.67
CA TYR A 55 3.26 -6.22 16.42
C TYR A 55 1.92 -6.66 15.79
N PHE A 56 1.95 -7.54 14.80
CA PHE A 56 0.73 -8.06 14.15
C PHE A 56 -0.18 -8.79 15.13
N VAL A 57 0.41 -9.61 16.00
CA VAL A 57 -0.33 -10.37 17.00
C VAL A 57 -0.88 -9.45 18.09
N LYS A 58 -0.09 -8.50 18.59
CA LYS A 58 -0.48 -7.61 19.71
C LYS A 58 -1.45 -6.52 19.29
N HIS A 59 -1.33 -6.02 18.06
CA HIS A 59 -2.09 -4.87 17.55
C HIS A 59 -3.03 -5.26 16.40
N PHE A 60 -3.51 -6.51 16.37
CA PHE A 60 -4.36 -7.00 15.28
C PHE A 60 -5.64 -6.17 15.05
N LYS A 61 -6.18 -5.55 16.11
CA LYS A 61 -7.34 -4.65 16.04
C LYS A 61 -7.03 -3.24 15.52
N SER A 62 -5.76 -2.89 15.42
CA SER A 62 -5.29 -1.55 15.02
C SER A 62 -4.47 -1.59 13.72
N LEU A 63 -4.63 -2.66 12.94
CA LEU A 63 -3.97 -2.76 11.64
C LEU A 63 -4.56 -1.74 10.68
N VAL A 64 -3.69 -1.15 9.87
CA VAL A 64 -4.01 -0.14 8.84
C VAL A 64 -3.87 -0.79 7.46
N GLY A 65 -4.42 -0.21 6.39
CA GLY A 65 -4.41 -0.76 5.03
C GLY A 65 -3.06 -1.33 4.56
N LYS A 66 -1.95 -0.63 4.85
CA LYS A 66 -0.58 -1.10 4.54
C LYS A 66 -0.23 -2.43 5.23
N HIS A 67 -0.74 -2.66 6.44
CA HIS A 67 -0.54 -3.89 7.18
C HIS A 67 -1.38 -5.02 6.59
N PHE A 68 -2.63 -4.77 6.20
CA PHE A 68 -3.49 -5.77 5.56
C PHE A 68 -2.91 -6.26 4.23
N LYS A 69 -2.39 -5.38 3.38
CA LYS A 69 -1.75 -5.76 2.11
C LYS A 69 -0.59 -6.73 2.32
N LYS A 70 0.24 -6.45 3.33
CA LYS A 70 1.36 -7.32 3.74
C LYS A 70 0.87 -8.63 4.36
N ALA A 71 -0.20 -8.57 5.14
CA ALA A 71 -0.77 -9.71 5.82
C ALA A 71 -1.35 -10.74 4.85
N ILE A 72 -2.08 -10.30 3.82
CA ILE A 72 -2.63 -11.16 2.77
C ILE A 72 -1.54 -12.02 2.13
N GLN A 73 -0.37 -11.44 1.88
CA GLN A 73 0.77 -12.13 1.26
C GLN A 73 1.44 -13.15 2.19
N MET A 74 1.53 -12.87 3.49
CA MET A 74 2.32 -13.69 4.43
C MET A 74 1.50 -14.71 5.22
N ILE A 75 0.24 -14.41 5.51
CA ILE A 75 -0.56 -15.22 6.44
C ILE A 75 -0.79 -16.61 5.92
N HIS A 76 -0.86 -16.82 4.60
CA HIS A 76 -0.93 -18.17 4.07
C HIS A 76 0.24 -19.02 4.59
N PHE A 77 1.47 -18.48 4.62
CA PHE A 77 2.66 -19.21 5.04
C PHE A 77 2.77 -19.35 6.56
N VAL A 78 2.47 -18.28 7.29
CA VAL A 78 2.59 -18.26 8.76
C VAL A 78 1.45 -19.03 9.44
N TYR A 79 0.23 -18.97 8.87
CA TYR A 79 -0.97 -19.56 9.46
C TYR A 79 -1.36 -20.92 8.91
N TYR A 80 -0.67 -21.42 7.87
CA TYR A 80 -1.02 -22.68 7.22
C TYR A 80 -1.26 -23.82 8.22
N GLN A 81 -0.38 -23.95 9.20
CA GLN A 81 -0.41 -24.98 10.25
C GLN A 81 -1.55 -24.81 11.27
N PHE A 82 -2.19 -23.64 11.32
CA PHE A 82 -3.33 -23.35 12.20
C PHE A 82 -4.68 -23.37 11.48
N MET A 83 -4.67 -23.52 10.15
CA MET A 83 -5.88 -23.53 9.32
C MET A 83 -6.31 -24.96 8.99
N ASP A 84 -7.61 -25.23 9.06
CA ASP A 84 -8.23 -26.43 8.48
C ASP A 84 -8.30 -26.34 6.93
N ALA A 85 -8.75 -27.42 6.29
CA ALA A 85 -8.81 -27.48 4.83
C ALA A 85 -9.73 -26.41 4.21
N ALA A 86 -10.91 -26.17 4.79
CA ALA A 86 -11.86 -25.18 4.29
C ALA A 86 -11.33 -23.75 4.45
N GLN A 87 -10.66 -23.48 5.56
CA GLN A 87 -9.98 -22.23 5.87
C GLN A 87 -8.84 -21.94 4.88
N ARG A 88 -8.06 -22.96 4.51
CA ARG A 88 -7.00 -22.83 3.49
C ARG A 88 -7.57 -22.53 2.11
N GLU A 89 -8.65 -23.20 1.71
CA GLU A 89 -9.35 -22.92 0.44
C GLU A 89 -9.88 -21.47 0.39
N LEU A 90 -10.52 -21.03 1.48
CA LEU A 90 -11.01 -19.66 1.60
C LEU A 90 -9.86 -18.63 1.54
N TRP A 91 -8.77 -18.87 2.27
CA TRP A 91 -7.64 -17.96 2.26
C TRP A 91 -6.94 -17.92 0.89
N SER A 92 -6.80 -19.07 0.24
CA SER A 92 -6.24 -19.18 -1.10
C SER A 92 -7.07 -18.40 -2.11
N SER A 93 -8.40 -18.55 -2.10
CA SER A 93 -9.28 -17.78 -2.99
C SER A 93 -9.19 -16.26 -2.72
N LEU A 94 -9.07 -15.84 -1.46
CA LEU A 94 -8.81 -14.43 -1.12
C LEU A 94 -7.46 -13.93 -1.65
N CYS A 95 -6.40 -14.73 -1.55
CA CYS A 95 -5.08 -14.37 -2.08
C CYS A 95 -5.07 -14.22 -3.60
N HIS A 96 -5.90 -14.98 -4.32
CA HIS A 96 -6.06 -14.83 -5.77
C HIS A 96 -6.93 -13.62 -6.15
N LEU A 97 -7.90 -13.24 -5.30
CA LEU A 97 -8.77 -12.08 -5.54
C LEU A 97 -8.05 -10.75 -5.21
N ALA A 98 -7.24 -10.71 -4.15
CA ALA A 98 -6.63 -9.48 -3.65
C ALA A 98 -5.80 -8.68 -4.69
N PRO A 99 -5.01 -9.30 -5.59
CA PRO A 99 -4.29 -8.58 -6.63
C PRO A 99 -5.19 -7.73 -7.54
N TYR A 100 -6.37 -8.25 -7.90
CA TYR A 100 -7.34 -7.55 -8.74
C TYR A 100 -7.91 -6.33 -8.00
N VAL A 101 -8.24 -6.50 -6.71
CA VAL A 101 -8.74 -5.40 -5.87
C VAL A 101 -7.70 -4.29 -5.65
N TYR A 102 -6.42 -4.65 -5.55
CA TYR A 102 -5.31 -3.70 -5.31
C TYR A 102 -4.62 -3.20 -6.59
N GLN A 103 -5.16 -3.50 -7.77
CA GLN A 103 -4.59 -3.11 -9.05
C GLN A 103 -4.79 -1.61 -9.31
N THR A 104 -3.71 -0.91 -9.67
CA THR A 104 -3.73 0.56 -9.90
C THR A 104 -3.93 0.95 -11.36
N SER A 105 -3.83 -0.01 -12.28
CA SER A 105 -3.98 0.23 -13.72
C SER A 105 -4.55 -1.02 -14.37
N ILE A 106 -5.63 -0.87 -15.13
CA ILE A 106 -6.33 -1.95 -15.81
C ILE A 106 -6.09 -1.76 -17.32
N PRO A 107 -5.26 -2.61 -17.95
CA PRO A 107 -4.93 -2.45 -19.37
C PRO A 107 -6.06 -2.91 -20.30
N ASN A 108 -6.77 -3.98 -19.92
CA ASN A 108 -7.93 -4.51 -20.62
C ASN A 108 -9.09 -4.68 -19.64
N LEU A 109 -10.12 -3.84 -19.78
CA LEU A 109 -11.24 -3.81 -18.85
C LEU A 109 -12.11 -5.07 -18.97
N GLU A 110 -12.39 -5.53 -20.19
CA GLU A 110 -13.28 -6.67 -20.42
C GLU A 110 -12.70 -7.98 -19.86
N GLU A 111 -11.41 -8.21 -20.12
CA GLU A 111 -10.69 -9.37 -19.57
C GLU A 111 -10.57 -9.29 -18.05
N TYR A 112 -10.24 -8.11 -17.52
CA TYR A 112 -10.16 -7.88 -16.08
C TYR A 112 -11.49 -8.17 -15.39
N LEU A 113 -12.62 -7.69 -15.91
CA LEU A 113 -13.94 -7.90 -15.32
C LEU A 113 -14.35 -9.36 -15.36
N LYS A 114 -14.08 -10.05 -16.48
CA LYS A 114 -14.32 -11.49 -16.61
C LYS A 114 -13.52 -12.30 -15.58
N GLU A 115 -12.23 -12.03 -15.43
CA GLU A 115 -11.39 -12.73 -14.46
C GLU A 115 -11.78 -12.38 -13.02
N LEU A 116 -12.03 -11.10 -12.73
CA LEU A 116 -12.48 -10.63 -11.43
C LEU A 116 -13.77 -11.32 -11.00
N SER A 117 -14.76 -11.40 -11.89
CA SER A 117 -16.03 -12.09 -11.66
C SER A 117 -15.81 -13.56 -11.29
N GLN A 118 -14.99 -14.27 -12.06
CA GLN A 118 -14.65 -15.67 -11.75
C GLN A 118 -13.97 -15.84 -10.39
N LYS A 119 -13.01 -14.97 -10.05
CA LYS A 119 -12.33 -15.03 -8.74
C LYS A 119 -13.28 -14.70 -7.60
N LEU A 120 -14.21 -13.77 -7.82
CA LEU A 120 -15.25 -13.42 -6.84
C LEU A 120 -16.20 -14.59 -6.59
N ASP A 121 -16.67 -15.27 -7.63
CA ASP A 121 -17.55 -16.44 -7.51
C ASP A 121 -16.89 -17.56 -6.69
N ILE A 122 -15.61 -17.85 -6.98
CA ILE A 122 -14.84 -18.84 -6.24
C ILE A 122 -14.71 -18.43 -4.76
N PHE A 123 -14.38 -17.17 -4.50
CA PHE A 123 -14.28 -16.66 -3.13
C PHE A 123 -15.62 -16.74 -2.39
N LEU A 124 -16.71 -16.32 -3.02
CA LEU A 124 -18.07 -16.38 -2.46
C LEU A 124 -18.50 -17.82 -2.16
N HIS A 125 -18.19 -18.76 -3.06
CA HIS A 125 -18.46 -20.17 -2.83
C HIS A 125 -17.80 -20.66 -1.53
N HIS A 126 -16.52 -20.35 -1.31
CA HIS A 126 -15.81 -20.73 -0.09
C HIS A 126 -16.33 -19.99 1.16
N VAL A 127 -16.71 -18.71 1.03
CA VAL A 127 -17.31 -17.94 2.13
C VAL A 127 -18.63 -18.55 2.58
N ILE A 128 -19.53 -18.84 1.65
CA ILE A 128 -20.86 -19.41 1.94
C ILE A 128 -20.73 -20.83 2.51
N LYS A 129 -19.82 -21.65 1.94
CA LYS A 129 -19.50 -22.99 2.44
C LYS A 129 -19.04 -22.96 3.91
N MET A 130 -18.33 -21.91 4.33
CA MET A 130 -17.90 -21.74 5.72
C MET A 130 -19.02 -21.18 6.62
N SER A 131 -19.76 -20.17 6.15
CA SER A 131 -20.97 -19.68 6.81
C SER A 131 -21.82 -18.80 5.89
N ALA A 132 -23.11 -19.12 5.72
CA ALA A 132 -24.04 -18.26 4.97
C ALA A 132 -24.29 -16.89 5.65
N LYS A 133 -23.93 -16.72 6.93
CA LYS A 133 -24.18 -15.48 7.69
C LYS A 133 -23.34 -14.29 7.22
N TRP A 134 -22.26 -14.53 6.46
CA TRP A 134 -21.42 -13.47 5.91
C TRP A 134 -22.18 -12.53 4.96
N VAL A 135 -23.25 -13.01 4.32
CA VAL A 135 -24.10 -12.22 3.41
C VAL A 135 -24.78 -11.04 4.14
N ASN A 136 -25.05 -11.18 5.44
CA ASN A 136 -25.71 -10.14 6.23
C ASN A 136 -24.77 -8.97 6.62
N LYS A 137 -23.47 -9.08 6.34
CA LYS A 137 -22.51 -8.04 6.72
C LYS A 137 -22.56 -6.89 5.72
N PRO A 138 -22.80 -5.63 6.15
CA PRO A 138 -22.91 -4.49 5.24
C PRO A 138 -21.67 -4.30 4.35
N LYS A 139 -20.47 -4.52 4.90
CA LYS A 139 -19.22 -4.42 4.13
C LYS A 139 -19.09 -5.51 3.06
N PHE A 140 -19.59 -6.73 3.33
CA PHE A 140 -19.66 -7.77 2.30
C PHE A 140 -20.61 -7.31 1.19
N HIS A 141 -21.85 -6.98 1.54
CA HIS A 141 -22.88 -6.57 0.59
C HIS A 141 -22.45 -5.38 -0.29
N ILE A 142 -21.84 -4.34 0.30
CA ILE A 142 -21.35 -3.16 -0.44
C ILE A 142 -20.18 -3.51 -1.36
N SER A 143 -19.20 -4.29 -0.89
CA SER A 143 -18.03 -4.66 -1.70
C SER A 143 -18.42 -5.52 -2.91
N PHE A 144 -19.35 -6.47 -2.76
CA PHE A 144 -19.78 -7.30 -3.89
C PHE A 144 -20.61 -6.51 -4.90
N ASN A 145 -21.59 -5.73 -4.44
CA ASN A 145 -22.37 -4.90 -5.36
C ASN A 145 -21.48 -3.89 -6.08
N CYS A 146 -20.49 -3.31 -5.41
CA CYS A 146 -19.55 -2.37 -6.04
C CYS A 146 -18.71 -3.03 -7.14
N LEU A 147 -18.31 -4.30 -6.98
CA LEU A 147 -17.51 -5.03 -7.98
C LEU A 147 -18.36 -5.51 -9.16
N ILE A 148 -19.63 -5.86 -8.91
CA ILE A 148 -20.60 -6.25 -9.95
C ILE A 148 -21.01 -5.02 -10.79
N LEU A 149 -21.15 -3.85 -10.16
CA LEU A 149 -21.50 -2.59 -10.84
C LEU A 149 -20.33 -1.90 -11.57
N LEU A 150 -19.15 -2.53 -11.61
CA LEU A 150 -17.97 -1.96 -12.30
C LEU A 150 -18.17 -1.80 -13.82
N GLU A 151 -19.06 -2.58 -14.44
CA GLU A 151 -19.38 -2.48 -15.87
C GLU A 151 -20.10 -1.17 -16.23
N ASP A 152 -20.96 -0.67 -15.34
CA ASP A 152 -21.81 0.51 -15.58
C ASP A 152 -21.25 1.80 -14.96
N LEU A 153 -20.25 1.70 -14.09
CA LEU A 153 -19.64 2.85 -13.41
C LEU A 153 -18.46 3.41 -14.22
N VAL A 154 -18.65 4.59 -14.81
CA VAL A 154 -17.58 5.46 -15.36
C VAL A 154 -16.52 5.85 -14.30
N HIS A 155 -16.70 5.49 -13.04
CA HIS A 155 -15.83 5.88 -11.94
C HIS A 155 -15.53 4.68 -11.03
N PRO A 156 -14.36 4.04 -11.17
CA PRO A 156 -13.90 3.12 -10.15
C PRO A 156 -13.60 3.95 -8.90
N ILE A 157 -14.48 3.81 -7.90
CA ILE A 157 -14.21 3.95 -6.47
C ILE A 157 -13.51 5.27 -6.10
N PHE A 158 -14.27 6.20 -5.50
CA PHE A 158 -13.70 7.23 -4.63
C PHE A 158 -12.97 6.55 -3.47
N ALA A 159 -11.72 6.15 -3.71
CA ALA A 159 -10.86 5.62 -2.68
C ALA A 159 -10.76 6.69 -1.59
N THR A 160 -11.28 6.37 -0.41
CA THR A 160 -11.18 7.29 0.75
C THR A 160 -9.74 7.59 1.09
N GLU A 161 -8.77 6.79 0.61
CA GLU A 161 -7.34 7.04 0.73
C GLU A 161 -6.92 8.45 0.29
N LYS A 162 -7.53 9.02 -0.76
CA LYS A 162 -7.26 10.43 -1.14
C LYS A 162 -7.75 11.41 -0.05
N PHE A 163 -8.91 11.15 0.54
CA PHE A 163 -9.43 11.97 1.65
C PHE A 163 -8.66 11.73 2.96
N GLU A 164 -8.28 10.49 3.25
CA GLU A 164 -7.55 10.10 4.45
C GLU A 164 -6.10 10.61 4.42
N SER A 165 -5.45 10.58 3.27
CA SER A 165 -4.12 11.19 3.09
C SER A 165 -4.18 12.72 3.27
N TYR A 166 -5.29 13.36 2.90
CA TYR A 166 -5.52 14.78 3.14
C TYR A 166 -5.59 15.13 4.63
N ASN A 167 -5.97 14.19 5.51
CA ASN A 167 -5.93 14.42 6.97
C ASN A 167 -4.51 14.78 7.45
N SER A 168 -3.46 14.27 6.80
CA SER A 168 -2.08 14.64 7.14
C SER A 168 -1.75 16.09 6.78
N VAL A 169 -2.32 16.59 5.68
CA VAL A 169 -2.19 18.00 5.25
C VAL A 169 -2.94 18.89 6.24
N TRP A 170 -4.16 18.49 6.62
CA TRP A 170 -4.95 19.19 7.62
C TRP A 170 -4.25 19.25 8.99
N GLN A 171 -3.69 18.13 9.46
CA GLN A 171 -2.94 18.08 10.71
C GLN A 171 -1.71 19.00 10.68
N LYS A 172 -0.93 19.01 9.59
CA LYS A 172 0.21 19.93 9.44
C LYS A 172 -0.22 21.38 9.46
N ALA A 173 -1.28 21.74 8.71
CA ALA A 173 -1.79 23.10 8.69
C ALA A 173 -2.34 23.54 10.07
N SER A 174 -2.92 22.60 10.83
CA SER A 174 -3.42 22.84 12.18
C SER A 174 -2.28 23.09 13.17
N VAL A 175 -1.25 22.22 13.18
CA VAL A 175 -0.07 22.34 14.07
C VAL A 175 0.71 23.64 13.81
N LEU A 176 0.79 24.07 12.54
CA LEU A 176 1.46 25.32 12.15
C LEU A 176 0.57 26.56 12.31
N SER A 177 -0.68 26.41 12.75
CA SER A 177 -1.56 27.54 13.03
C SER A 177 -1.28 28.11 14.43
N ASN A 178 -1.57 29.40 14.60
CA ASN A 178 -1.41 30.08 15.89
C ASN A 178 -2.41 29.59 16.96
N SER A 179 -3.25 28.59 16.66
CA SER A 179 -4.18 27.87 17.54
C SER A 179 -5.26 28.71 18.24
N HIS A 180 -5.17 30.04 18.23
CA HIS A 180 -6.18 30.95 18.79
C HIS A 180 -7.48 30.98 17.98
N ARG A 181 -7.41 30.74 16.66
CA ARG A 181 -8.56 30.60 15.75
C ARG A 181 -8.27 29.58 14.65
N ALA A 182 -7.96 28.35 15.05
CA ALA A 182 -7.53 27.29 14.14
C ALA A 182 -8.43 27.12 12.90
N GLY A 183 -9.76 27.21 13.05
CA GLY A 183 -10.69 27.11 11.92
C GLY A 183 -10.53 28.22 10.86
N ARG A 184 -10.29 29.47 11.28
CA ARG A 184 -10.05 30.60 10.36
C ARG A 184 -8.70 30.44 9.66
N ASP A 185 -7.67 30.09 10.42
CA ASP A 185 -6.31 29.96 9.91
C ASP A 185 -6.21 28.80 8.92
N LEU A 186 -6.89 27.68 9.22
CA LEU A 186 -7.05 26.55 8.30
C LEU A 186 -7.79 26.95 7.03
N ALA A 187 -8.92 27.66 7.15
CA ALA A 187 -9.69 28.10 5.99
C ALA A 187 -8.87 29.02 5.05
N ILE A 188 -8.12 29.96 5.62
CA ILE A 188 -7.21 30.84 4.86
C ILE A 188 -6.09 30.02 4.21
N THR A 189 -5.53 29.05 4.92
CA THR A 189 -4.45 28.20 4.40
C THR A 189 -4.94 27.34 3.24
N PHE A 190 -6.12 26.72 3.36
CA PHE A 190 -6.71 25.96 2.26
C PHE A 190 -7.10 26.83 1.07
N ALA A 191 -7.68 28.01 1.30
CA ALA A 191 -7.95 28.96 0.22
C ALA A 191 -6.68 29.33 -0.55
N LYS A 192 -5.55 29.53 0.15
CA LYS A 192 -4.25 29.77 -0.49
C LYS A 192 -3.77 28.58 -1.32
N TYR A 193 -3.92 27.34 -0.82
CA TYR A 193 -3.54 26.15 -1.58
C TYR A 193 -4.38 25.98 -2.85
N GLU A 194 -5.69 26.18 -2.76
CA GLU A 194 -6.58 26.15 -3.93
C GLU A 194 -6.22 27.23 -4.95
N CYS A 195 -5.98 28.47 -4.50
CA CYS A 195 -5.51 29.53 -5.39
C CYS A 195 -4.19 29.18 -6.08
N MET A 196 -3.22 28.61 -5.34
CA MET A 196 -1.95 28.17 -5.92
C MET A 196 -2.15 27.07 -6.95
N GLN A 197 -2.97 26.05 -6.66
CA GLN A 197 -3.27 24.97 -7.60
C GLN A 197 -3.96 25.49 -8.87
N ALA A 198 -4.90 26.43 -8.73
CA ALA A 198 -5.59 27.03 -9.87
C ALA A 198 -4.64 27.86 -10.75
N VAL A 199 -3.74 28.64 -10.14
CA VAL A 199 -2.69 29.38 -10.87
C VAL A 199 -1.75 28.41 -11.59
N LEU A 200 -1.30 27.36 -10.90
CA LEU A 200 -0.41 26.33 -11.42
C LEU A 200 -0.97 25.57 -12.62
N SER A 201 -2.25 25.21 -12.52
CA SER A 201 -2.95 24.44 -13.54
C SER A 201 -3.31 25.27 -14.78
N GLY A 202 -3.03 26.58 -14.76
CA GLY A 202 -3.45 27.50 -15.82
C GLY A 202 -4.96 27.71 -15.87
N ALA A 203 -5.66 27.55 -14.73
CA ALA A 203 -7.10 27.70 -14.67
C ALA A 203 -7.52 29.15 -14.99
N THR A 204 -8.71 29.31 -15.58
CA THR A 204 -9.30 30.63 -15.80
C THR A 204 -9.82 31.19 -14.48
N LEU A 205 -9.20 32.26 -14.01
CA LEU A 205 -9.52 32.91 -12.75
C LEU A 205 -10.37 34.17 -12.99
N TYR A 206 -11.27 34.47 -12.06
CA TYR A 206 -12.07 35.69 -12.11
C TYR A 206 -11.43 36.78 -11.26
N ASN A 207 -11.18 37.94 -11.86
CA ASN A 207 -10.73 39.12 -11.13
C ASN A 207 -11.95 39.99 -10.78
N ASN A 208 -12.21 40.13 -9.49
CA ASN A 208 -13.34 40.91 -8.97
C ASN A 208 -13.19 42.42 -9.18
N ASP A 209 -11.97 42.92 -9.33
CA ASP A 209 -11.69 44.36 -9.48
C ASP A 209 -11.85 44.78 -10.95
N THR A 210 -11.30 44.01 -11.88
CA THR A 210 -11.44 44.26 -13.34
C THR A 210 -12.73 43.69 -13.94
N LYS A 211 -13.51 42.94 -13.14
CA LYS A 211 -14.73 42.22 -13.56
C LYS A 211 -14.53 41.33 -14.79
N SER A 212 -13.34 40.78 -14.95
CA SER A 212 -12.95 39.99 -16.12
C SER A 212 -12.31 38.66 -15.72
N TYR A 213 -12.45 37.68 -16.60
CA TYR A 213 -11.69 36.44 -16.51
C TYR A 213 -10.27 36.66 -17.05
N PHE A 214 -9.30 36.03 -16.40
CA PHE A 214 -7.92 36.02 -16.85
C PHE A 214 -7.33 34.62 -16.69
N GLN A 215 -6.30 34.33 -17.45
CA GLN A 215 -5.51 33.12 -17.28
C GLN A 215 -4.11 33.49 -16.81
N PRO A 216 -3.51 32.71 -15.90
CA PRO A 216 -2.11 32.86 -15.53
C PRO A 216 -1.23 32.83 -16.77
N SER A 217 -0.31 33.79 -16.90
CA SER A 217 0.63 33.79 -18.03
C SER A 217 1.52 32.54 -18.00
N SER A 218 1.89 32.05 -19.19
CA SER A 218 2.82 30.91 -19.33
C SER A 218 4.17 31.16 -18.64
N ASN A 219 4.57 32.42 -18.49
CA ASN A 219 5.79 32.80 -17.78
C ASN A 219 5.69 32.49 -16.27
N ILE A 220 4.52 32.66 -15.68
CA ILE A 220 4.28 32.32 -14.26
C ILE A 220 4.16 30.80 -14.11
N THR A 221 3.41 30.11 -14.97
CA THR A 221 3.20 28.66 -14.83
C THR A 221 4.44 27.84 -15.17
N VAL A 222 5.28 28.30 -16.11
CA VAL A 222 6.48 27.57 -16.56
C VAL A 222 7.75 28.10 -15.90
N ASN A 223 8.02 29.41 -15.95
CA ASN A 223 9.33 29.93 -15.54
C ASN A 223 9.42 30.20 -14.03
N MET A 224 8.36 30.76 -13.43
CA MET A 224 8.36 31.01 -11.98
C MET A 224 8.40 29.69 -11.18
N PHE A 225 7.68 28.66 -11.62
CA PHE A 225 7.74 27.35 -10.99
C PHE A 225 9.07 26.62 -11.16
N GLN A 226 9.86 26.95 -12.17
CA GLN A 226 11.20 26.39 -12.34
C GLN A 226 12.24 27.02 -11.41
N ALA A 227 11.92 28.13 -10.74
CA ALA A 227 12.82 28.75 -9.79
C ALA A 227 13.04 27.83 -8.56
N PRO A 228 14.30 27.41 -8.27
CA PRO A 228 14.58 26.46 -7.18
C PRO A 228 14.08 26.92 -5.82
N ILE A 229 14.13 28.22 -5.55
CA ILE A 229 13.70 28.80 -4.27
C ILE A 229 12.18 28.65 -4.07
N ILE A 230 11.40 28.81 -5.14
CA ILE A 230 9.95 28.66 -5.11
C ILE A 230 9.60 27.18 -4.92
N GLN A 231 10.25 26.30 -5.67
CA GLN A 231 10.12 24.85 -5.50
C GLN A 231 10.42 24.39 -4.07
N GLN A 232 11.55 24.82 -3.51
CA GLN A 232 11.94 24.49 -2.13
C GLN A 232 10.93 25.01 -1.11
N SER A 233 10.42 26.24 -1.29
CA SER A 233 9.41 26.83 -0.40
C SER A 233 8.09 26.06 -0.41
N MET A 234 7.76 25.38 -1.51
CA MET A 234 6.59 24.51 -1.64
C MET A 234 6.85 23.07 -1.20
N GLY A 235 8.07 22.76 -0.74
CA GLY A 235 8.50 21.40 -0.43
C GLY A 235 8.66 20.51 -1.67
N TYR A 236 8.69 21.09 -2.87
CA TYR A 236 8.99 20.36 -4.10
C TYR A 236 10.47 19.99 -4.12
N ASN A 237 10.74 18.69 -4.15
CA ASN A 237 12.09 18.16 -4.22
C ASN A 237 12.25 17.39 -5.54
N LYS A 238 12.87 18.07 -6.52
CA LYS A 238 13.16 17.52 -7.86
C LYS A 238 13.97 16.23 -7.80
N TYR A 239 14.75 16.03 -6.73
CA TYR A 239 15.59 14.84 -6.58
C TYR A 239 14.80 13.58 -6.21
N ILE A 240 13.53 13.69 -5.78
CA ILE A 240 12.66 12.53 -5.51
C ILE A 240 12.43 11.70 -6.78
N ASP A 241 12.36 12.34 -7.96
CA ASP A 241 12.20 11.61 -9.21
C ASP A 241 13.54 11.11 -9.79
N THR A 242 14.66 11.80 -9.55
CA THR A 242 15.99 11.28 -9.93
C THR A 242 16.45 10.11 -9.08
N LEU A 243 15.90 9.95 -7.86
CA LEU A 243 16.07 8.74 -7.03
C LEU A 243 15.38 7.50 -7.62
N LYS A 244 14.66 7.63 -8.74
CA LYS A 244 14.03 6.51 -9.48
C LYS A 244 14.81 6.12 -10.74
N ILE A 245 16.07 6.57 -10.88
CA ILE A 245 16.94 6.11 -11.98
C ILE A 245 17.61 4.82 -11.51
N TYR A 246 17.23 3.72 -12.15
CA TYR A 246 17.82 2.40 -11.91
C TYR A 246 18.79 2.03 -13.03
N PRO A 247 19.86 1.26 -12.73
CA PRO A 247 20.16 0.64 -11.44
C PRO A 247 20.87 1.56 -10.43
N GLN A 248 20.52 1.44 -9.14
CA GLN A 248 21.12 2.21 -8.04
C GLN A 248 21.74 1.28 -6.98
N GLN A 249 22.96 1.60 -6.53
CA GLN A 249 23.60 0.89 -5.42
C GLN A 249 22.90 1.22 -4.10
N THR A 250 22.67 0.21 -3.25
CA THR A 250 22.11 0.45 -1.91
C THR A 250 23.12 1.11 -0.98
N HIS A 251 22.64 1.82 0.05
CA HIS A 251 23.49 2.43 1.08
C HIS A 251 24.19 1.41 2.00
N LYS A 252 23.88 0.10 1.88
CA LYS A 252 24.51 -0.94 2.69
C LYS A 252 25.93 -1.20 2.18
N LYS A 253 26.90 -0.97 3.05
CA LYS A 253 28.31 -1.29 2.78
C LYS A 253 28.54 -2.78 2.91
N LEU A 254 29.43 -3.31 2.06
CA LEU A 254 29.84 -4.71 2.11
C LEU A 254 30.73 -4.92 3.35
N ASP A 255 30.39 -5.91 4.17
CA ASP A 255 31.22 -6.27 5.32
C ASP A 255 32.56 -6.85 4.84
N SER A 256 33.63 -6.54 5.59
CA SER A 256 35.01 -6.94 5.26
C SER A 256 35.16 -8.45 5.08
N ALA A 257 34.37 -9.24 5.81
CA ALA A 257 34.38 -10.70 5.79
C ALA A 257 33.67 -11.31 4.57
N SER A 258 32.86 -10.53 3.83
CA SER A 258 32.07 -10.98 2.67
C SER A 258 32.72 -10.68 1.32
N LYS A 259 33.93 -10.09 1.33
CA LYS A 259 34.69 -9.75 0.13
C LYS A 259 35.25 -11.03 -0.51
N LEU A 260 34.81 -11.34 -1.71
CA LEU A 260 35.33 -12.44 -2.51
C LEU A 260 36.41 -11.92 -3.48
N PRO A 261 37.42 -12.74 -3.83
CA PRO A 261 38.37 -12.38 -4.87
C PRO A 261 37.65 -12.27 -6.22
N ASN A 262 38.12 -11.35 -7.08
CA ASN A 262 37.53 -11.16 -8.40
C ASN A 262 37.65 -12.46 -9.23
N PRO A 263 36.56 -12.95 -9.84
CA PRO A 263 36.60 -14.18 -10.65
C PRO A 263 37.55 -14.03 -11.84
N GLN A 264 38.47 -14.99 -12.01
CA GLN A 264 39.49 -14.97 -13.09
C GLN A 264 38.85 -14.84 -14.48
N ASN A 265 37.76 -15.57 -14.74
CA ASN A 265 37.00 -15.47 -15.99
C ASN A 265 36.55 -14.03 -16.35
N LEU A 266 36.20 -13.21 -15.35
CA LEU A 266 35.78 -11.82 -15.61
C LEU A 266 36.98 -10.88 -15.83
N GLN A 267 38.13 -11.18 -15.23
CA GLN A 267 39.38 -10.45 -15.47
C GLN A 267 39.94 -10.74 -16.87
N ASP A 268 39.80 -11.98 -17.35
CA ASP A 268 40.24 -12.39 -18.69
C ASP A 268 39.40 -11.72 -19.79
N ILE A 269 38.09 -11.57 -19.57
CA ILE A 269 37.17 -10.93 -20.53
C ILE A 269 37.31 -9.38 -20.50
N TYR A 270 37.59 -8.79 -19.34
CA TYR A 270 37.68 -7.33 -19.16
C TYR A 270 38.97 -6.88 -18.47
N PRO A 271 40.14 -7.04 -19.10
CA PRO A 271 41.44 -6.81 -18.48
C PRO A 271 41.69 -5.34 -18.10
N THR A 272 40.99 -4.39 -18.72
CA THR A 272 41.16 -2.94 -18.49
C THR A 272 40.15 -2.34 -17.52
N LYS A 273 39.18 -3.10 -17.01
CA LYS A 273 38.11 -2.58 -16.15
C LYS A 273 38.30 -2.94 -14.68
N ILE A 274 38.05 -1.97 -13.81
CA ILE A 274 38.04 -2.17 -12.36
C ILE A 274 36.72 -2.85 -11.98
N ILE A 275 36.79 -4.11 -11.57
CA ILE A 275 35.63 -4.88 -11.10
C ILE A 275 35.48 -4.67 -9.59
N LEU A 276 34.34 -4.12 -9.18
CA LEU A 276 33.99 -3.87 -7.78
C LEU A 276 32.83 -4.77 -7.34
N GLN A 277 33.01 -5.46 -6.22
CA GLN A 277 31.93 -6.19 -5.57
C GLN A 277 31.05 -5.21 -4.78
N ILE A 278 29.74 -5.22 -5.07
CA ILE A 278 28.73 -4.41 -4.38
C ILE A 278 27.82 -5.32 -3.55
N HIS A 279 27.27 -4.84 -2.43
CA HIS A 279 26.42 -5.65 -1.55
C HIS A 279 25.04 -5.95 -2.18
N SER A 280 24.40 -4.92 -2.74
CA SER A 280 23.15 -5.09 -3.49
C SER A 280 22.89 -3.92 -4.42
N LEU A 281 22.15 -4.22 -5.49
CA LEU A 281 21.78 -3.30 -6.55
C LEU A 281 20.26 -3.29 -6.69
N ILE A 282 19.67 -2.11 -6.65
CA ILE A 282 18.26 -1.92 -6.96
C ILE A 282 18.15 -1.72 -8.47
N ILE A 283 17.53 -2.66 -9.17
CA ILE A 283 17.40 -2.63 -10.64
C ILE A 283 16.04 -2.02 -11.04
N GLU A 284 15.05 -2.10 -10.16
CA GLU A 284 13.70 -1.55 -10.32
C GLU A 284 13.13 -1.17 -8.94
N PRO A 285 12.07 -0.34 -8.84
CA PRO A 285 11.55 0.18 -7.56
C PRO A 285 11.20 -0.86 -6.50
N LYS A 286 11.00 -2.12 -6.90
CA LYS A 286 10.60 -3.22 -6.02
C LYS A 286 11.52 -4.44 -6.10
N ASN A 287 12.60 -4.39 -6.89
CA ASN A 287 13.49 -5.52 -7.11
C ASN A 287 14.91 -5.14 -6.71
N THR A 288 15.28 -5.55 -5.48
CA THR A 288 16.66 -5.46 -4.99
C THR A 288 17.33 -6.80 -5.24
N THR A 289 18.29 -6.83 -6.17
CA THR A 289 19.15 -8.00 -6.34
C THR A 289 20.31 -7.90 -5.36
N ARG A 290 20.45 -8.90 -4.49
CA ARG A 290 21.66 -9.10 -3.69
C ARG A 290 22.55 -10.03 -4.51
N THR A 291 23.83 -9.70 -4.64
CA THR A 291 24.82 -10.68 -5.10
C THR A 291 24.89 -11.78 -4.05
N THR A 292 24.26 -12.92 -4.34
CA THR A 292 24.32 -14.10 -3.50
C THR A 292 25.75 -14.63 -3.44
N GLN A 293 26.09 -15.15 -2.27
CA GLN A 293 27.28 -15.94 -1.99
C GLN A 293 27.44 -17.11 -2.95
#